data_AF-A0A523I113-F1
#
_entry.id   AF-A0A523I113-F1
#
_cell.length_a   1.000
_cell.length_b   1.000
_cell.length_c   1.000
_cell.angle_alpha   90.00
_cell.angle_beta   90.00
_cell.angle_gamma   90.00
#
_symmetry.space_group_name_H-M   'P 1'
#
loop_
_entity.id
_entity.type
_entity.pdbx_description
1 polymer ?
#
loop_
_entity_poly.entity_id
_entity_poly.type
_entity_poly.pdbx_seq_one_letter_code
_entity_poly.pdbx_strand_id
1 'polypeptide(L)'
;MNEKREIAFKDLKKKGVIEVEQFHERNNNAWDEFVSASNNGTIFHTRQFINYHPKNRFRDASLIFKKEQKYLALLPAAIEQEGESQILISHPGVSMAGPVFNDSISIKDLFGVVEALAEWTNAHAISKVILTLPPQIYYSRPSNYLDFALLESGFTYLKREIS
;
A
#
# COMPACT_ATOMS: atom_id res chain seq x y z
N MET A 1 -39.45 2.31 11.58
CA MET A 1 -38.78 1.02 11.84
C MET A 1 -37.47 1.08 11.08
N ASN A 2 -36.38 1.45 11.75
CA ASN A 2 -35.09 1.71 11.10
C ASN A 2 -34.47 0.39 10.62
N GLU A 3 -34.23 0.30 9.31
CA GLU A 3 -33.41 -0.76 8.73
C GLU A 3 -32.05 -0.81 9.43
N LYS A 4 -31.58 -2.03 9.70
CA LYS A 4 -30.27 -2.28 10.28
C LYS A 4 -29.20 -1.63 9.42
N ARG A 5 -28.52 -0.62 9.98
CA ARG A 5 -27.30 0.00 9.42
C ARG A 5 -26.07 -0.92 9.61
N GLU A 6 -26.23 -2.21 9.39
CA GLU A 6 -25.15 -3.19 9.47
C GLU A 6 -24.78 -3.59 8.05
N ILE A 7 -23.59 -3.19 7.60
CA ILE A 7 -22.99 -3.73 6.37
C ILE A 7 -22.31 -5.04 6.79
N ALA A 8 -22.71 -6.16 6.19
CA ALA A 8 -22.05 -7.42 6.50
C ALA A 8 -20.59 -7.39 5.98
N PHE A 9 -19.66 -7.96 6.73
CA PHE A 9 -18.24 -7.99 6.37
C PHE A 9 -17.99 -8.54 4.95
N LYS A 10 -18.74 -9.58 4.55
CA LYS A 10 -18.72 -10.13 3.19
C LYS A 10 -19.01 -9.10 2.08
N ASP A 11 -19.77 -8.06 2.38
CA ASP A 11 -20.12 -7.00 1.43
C ASP A 11 -19.00 -5.94 1.29
N LEU A 12 -18.07 -5.87 2.25
CA LEU A 12 -16.83 -5.10 2.10
C LEU A 12 -15.84 -5.76 1.13
N LYS A 13 -15.90 -7.09 1.00
CA LYS A 13 -15.12 -7.88 0.02
C LYS A 13 -15.75 -7.94 -1.37
N LYS A 14 -16.88 -7.25 -1.63
CA LYS A 14 -17.51 -7.26 -2.97
C LYS A 14 -16.60 -6.54 -3.97
N LYS A 15 -15.90 -7.32 -4.79
CA LYS A 15 -14.95 -6.90 -5.84
C LYS A 15 -15.39 -5.63 -6.58
N GLY A 16 -14.69 -4.53 -6.34
CA GLY A 16 -14.39 -3.57 -7.39
C GLY A 16 -13.09 -4.05 -8.05
N VAL A 17 -12.99 -3.97 -9.38
CA VAL A 17 -11.76 -4.37 -10.07
C VAL A 17 -10.69 -3.33 -9.75
N ILE A 18 -9.68 -3.72 -8.97
CA ILE A 18 -8.48 -2.93 -8.73
C ILE A 18 -7.35 -3.56 -9.52
N GLU A 19 -6.78 -2.76 -10.41
CA GLU A 19 -5.65 -3.14 -11.25
C GLU A 19 -4.35 -2.80 -10.52
N VAL A 20 -3.36 -3.67 -10.63
CA VAL A 20 -2.03 -3.48 -10.04
C VAL A 20 -1.01 -3.37 -11.16
N GLU A 21 -0.28 -2.27 -11.19
CA GLU A 21 0.82 -2.03 -12.11
C GLU A 21 2.12 -1.83 -11.33
N GLN A 22 3.21 -2.41 -11.81
CA GLN A 22 4.53 -2.07 -11.27
C GLN A 22 4.91 -0.65 -11.74
N PHE A 23 5.50 0.12 -10.82
CA PHE A 23 6.01 1.44 -11.11
C PHE A 23 7.05 1.42 -12.23
N HIS A 24 7.02 2.46 -13.07
CA HIS A 24 8.05 2.74 -14.08
C HIS A 24 8.47 4.21 -13.99
N GLU A 25 9.71 4.56 -14.33
CA GLU A 25 10.24 5.94 -14.25
C GLU A 25 9.36 7.01 -14.94
N ARG A 26 8.61 6.64 -15.98
CA ARG A 26 7.65 7.55 -16.65
C ARG A 26 6.53 8.04 -15.74
N ASN A 27 6.25 7.31 -14.66
CA ASN A 27 5.22 7.61 -13.68
C ASN A 27 5.73 8.54 -12.56
N ASN A 28 7.03 8.92 -12.52
CA ASN A 28 7.64 9.70 -11.43
C ASN A 28 6.80 10.93 -11.04
N ASN A 29 6.44 11.78 -12.00
CA ASN A 29 5.72 13.01 -11.72
C ASN A 29 4.30 12.73 -11.17
N ALA A 30 3.56 11.82 -11.82
CA ALA A 30 2.21 11.45 -11.38
C ALA A 30 2.21 10.75 -10.02
N TRP A 31 3.27 9.99 -9.71
CA TRP A 31 3.46 9.37 -8.40
C TRP A 31 3.63 10.45 -7.31
N ASP A 32 4.54 11.40 -7.52
CA ASP A 32 4.84 12.43 -6.51
C ASP A 32 3.68 13.41 -6.34
N GLU A 33 2.96 13.74 -7.42
CA GLU A 33 1.73 14.52 -7.36
C GLU A 33 0.65 13.81 -6.53
N PHE A 34 0.45 12.51 -6.75
CA PHE A 34 -0.49 11.72 -5.94
C PHE A 34 -0.08 11.66 -4.47
N VAL A 35 1.21 11.44 -4.18
CA VAL A 35 1.72 11.45 -2.79
C VAL A 35 1.43 12.80 -2.13
N SER A 36 1.65 13.92 -2.81
CA SER A 36 1.39 15.26 -2.27
C SER A 36 -0.10 15.52 -1.98
N ALA A 37 -1.00 14.88 -2.72
CA ALA A 37 -2.46 15.02 -2.55
C ALA A 37 -3.07 13.93 -1.64
N SER A 38 -2.24 13.04 -1.09
CA SER A 38 -2.72 11.87 -0.35
C SER A 38 -3.03 12.16 1.11
N ASN A 39 -3.77 11.25 1.75
CA ASN A 39 -4.12 11.32 3.16
C ASN A 39 -2.90 11.17 4.07
N ASN A 40 -2.04 10.19 3.76
CA ASN A 40 -1.00 9.68 4.65
C ASN A 40 0.41 9.69 4.03
N GLY A 41 0.55 10.22 2.82
CA GLY A 41 1.83 10.35 2.14
C GLY A 41 2.73 11.39 2.81
N THR A 42 4.03 11.14 2.71
CA THR A 42 5.08 12.02 3.25
C THR A 42 6.21 12.08 2.22
N ILE A 43 7.24 12.89 2.49
CA ILE A 43 8.45 12.91 1.65
C ILE A 43 9.06 11.51 1.48
N PHE A 44 8.90 10.59 2.44
CA PHE A 44 9.41 9.22 2.35
C PHE A 44 8.71 8.36 1.29
N HIS A 45 7.56 8.80 0.80
CA HIS A 45 6.81 8.09 -0.23
C HIS A 45 7.09 8.64 -1.64
N THR A 46 7.79 9.77 -1.78
CA THR A 46 8.06 10.38 -3.08
C THR A 46 9.22 9.69 -3.78
N ARG A 47 9.15 9.63 -5.11
CA ARG A 47 10.23 9.22 -6.00
C ARG A 47 11.41 10.16 -5.92
N GLN A 48 11.19 11.45 -5.70
CA GLN A 48 12.28 12.38 -5.41
C GLN A 48 13.16 11.90 -4.24
N PHE A 49 12.55 11.39 -3.16
CA PHE A 49 13.30 10.88 -2.01
C PHE A 49 13.82 9.45 -2.22
N ILE A 50 12.98 8.55 -2.73
CA ILE A 50 13.34 7.14 -2.95
C ILE A 50 14.48 6.99 -3.96
N ASN A 51 14.46 7.77 -5.04
CA ASN A 51 15.47 7.69 -6.11
C ASN A 51 16.79 8.40 -5.76
N TYR A 52 16.91 9.05 -4.60
CA TYR A 52 18.18 9.61 -4.14
C TYR A 52 19.23 8.52 -3.88
N HIS A 53 18.80 7.29 -3.60
CA HIS A 53 19.72 6.16 -3.44
C HIS A 53 20.39 5.76 -4.76
N PRO A 54 21.63 5.23 -4.73
CA PRO A 54 22.31 4.75 -5.92
C PRO A 54 21.47 3.76 -6.73
N LYS A 55 21.52 3.88 -8.06
CA LYS A 55 20.84 2.92 -8.96
C LYS A 55 21.26 1.49 -8.62
N ASN A 56 20.30 0.57 -8.67
CA ASN A 56 20.48 -0.86 -8.37
C ASN A 56 20.82 -1.20 -6.90
N ARG A 57 20.76 -0.25 -5.97
CA ARG A 57 20.90 -0.57 -4.53
C ARG A 57 19.78 -1.49 -4.04
N PHE A 58 18.58 -1.33 -4.59
CA PHE A 58 17.39 -2.10 -4.24
C PHE A 58 16.71 -2.60 -5.51
N ARG A 59 16.09 -3.78 -5.43
CA ARG A 59 15.22 -4.29 -6.49
C ARG A 59 13.83 -3.69 -6.32
N ASP A 60 13.62 -2.50 -6.88
CA ASP A 60 12.34 -1.79 -6.79
C ASP A 60 11.20 -2.64 -7.38
N ALA A 61 10.15 -2.82 -6.59
CA ALA A 61 8.91 -3.48 -6.97
C ALA A 61 7.71 -2.71 -6.42
N SER A 62 7.82 -1.39 -6.41
CA SER A 62 6.75 -0.52 -6.00
C SER A 62 5.55 -0.65 -6.93
N LEU A 63 4.37 -0.49 -6.35
CA LEU A 63 3.11 -0.78 -7.02
C LEU A 63 2.22 0.47 -7.10
N ILE A 64 1.48 0.56 -8.19
CA ILE A 64 0.42 1.53 -8.45
C ILE A 64 -0.88 0.73 -8.50
N PHE A 65 -1.81 1.06 -7.61
CA PHE A 65 -3.16 0.49 -7.60
C PHE A 65 -4.10 1.45 -8.31
N LYS A 66 -4.87 0.94 -9.27
CA LYS A 66 -5.83 1.73 -10.03
C LYS A 66 -7.24 1.19 -9.92
N LYS A 67 -8.21 2.09 -9.94
CA LYS A 67 -9.63 1.79 -10.09
C LYS A 67 -10.16 2.64 -11.21
N GLU A 68 -10.78 2.01 -12.22
CA GLU A 68 -11.28 2.72 -13.41
C GLU A 68 -10.18 3.60 -14.07
N GLN A 69 -8.98 3.03 -14.22
CA GLN A 69 -7.80 3.69 -14.79
C GLN A 69 -7.24 4.90 -14.00
N LYS A 70 -7.80 5.23 -12.84
CA LYS A 70 -7.32 6.30 -11.95
C LYS A 70 -6.51 5.74 -10.80
N TYR A 71 -5.48 6.47 -10.38
CA TYR A 71 -4.67 6.10 -9.22
C TYR A 71 -5.56 6.09 -7.97
N LEU A 72 -5.54 4.98 -7.25
CA LEU A 72 -6.30 4.76 -6.03
C LEU A 72 -5.37 4.70 -4.81
N ALA A 73 -4.26 3.99 -4.96
CA ALA A 73 -3.22 3.89 -3.94
C ALA A 73 -1.84 3.64 -4.58
N LEU A 74 -0.79 3.92 -3.84
CA LEU A 74 0.60 3.67 -4.20
C LEU A 74 1.27 2.88 -3.08
N LEU A 75 2.19 1.97 -3.40
CA LEU A 75 3.00 1.27 -2.41
C LEU A 75 4.47 1.35 -2.82
N PRO A 76 5.30 2.15 -2.14
CA PRO A 76 6.74 2.06 -2.30
C PRO A 76 7.23 0.73 -1.71
N ALA A 77 7.78 -0.14 -2.56
CA ALA A 77 8.21 -1.47 -2.15
C ALA A 77 9.44 -1.95 -2.91
N ALA A 78 10.12 -2.93 -2.34
CA ALA A 78 11.23 -3.63 -2.99
C ALA A 78 11.12 -5.14 -2.75
N ILE A 79 11.77 -5.91 -3.62
CA ILE A 79 11.93 -7.35 -3.44
C ILE A 79 13.24 -7.62 -2.72
N GLU A 80 13.18 -8.49 -1.71
CA GLU A 80 14.32 -9.03 -1.00
C GLU A 80 14.30 -10.57 -1.08
N GLN A 81 15.47 -11.20 -0.93
CA GLN A 81 15.60 -12.65 -0.83
C GLN A 81 15.58 -13.05 0.64
N GLU A 82 14.71 -13.99 1.00
CA GLU A 82 14.65 -14.63 2.31
C GLU A 82 14.90 -16.13 2.12
N GLY A 83 16.16 -16.54 2.24
CA GLY A 83 16.59 -17.90 1.87
C GLY A 83 16.45 -18.12 0.36
N GLU A 84 15.64 -19.11 -0.03
CA GLU A 84 15.33 -19.42 -1.44
C GLU A 84 14.04 -18.75 -1.94
N SER A 85 13.37 -17.97 -1.08
CA SER A 85 12.09 -17.32 -1.40
C SER A 85 12.22 -15.82 -1.58
N GLN A 86 11.32 -15.25 -2.38
CA GLN A 86 11.22 -13.80 -2.56
C GLN A 86 10.19 -13.21 -1.63
N ILE A 87 10.51 -12.09 -0.99
CA ILE A 87 9.59 -11.33 -0.15
C ILE A 87 9.42 -9.91 -0.70
N LEU A 88 8.23 -9.34 -0.54
CA LEU A 88 7.96 -7.94 -0.81
C LEU A 88 8.03 -7.17 0.50
N ILE A 89 8.89 -6.16 0.57
CA ILE A 89 9.03 -5.31 1.73
C ILE A 89 8.72 -3.86 1.37
N SER A 90 8.22 -3.09 2.34
CA SER A 90 8.26 -1.63 2.27
C SER A 90 9.64 -1.15 1.84
N HIS A 91 9.69 -0.15 0.96
CA HIS A 91 10.95 0.21 0.30
C HIS A 91 12.07 0.52 1.32
N PRO A 92 13.19 -0.23 1.33
CA PRO A 92 14.23 -0.15 2.37
C PRO A 92 15.06 1.14 2.32
N GLY A 93 14.91 1.94 1.27
CA GLY A 93 15.50 3.27 1.16
C GLY A 93 14.87 4.33 2.09
N VAL A 94 13.79 4.00 2.81
CA VAL A 94 13.05 4.99 3.61
C VAL A 94 12.64 4.41 4.95
N SER A 95 12.40 5.28 5.94
CA SER A 95 12.04 4.84 7.30
C SER A 95 10.67 4.17 7.39
N MET A 96 9.72 4.63 6.56
CA MET A 96 8.33 4.17 6.56
C MET A 96 7.80 4.22 5.11
N ALA A 97 7.20 3.13 4.64
CA ALA A 97 6.71 3.00 3.27
C ALA A 97 5.51 2.03 3.19
N GLY A 98 4.39 2.44 3.77
CA GLY A 98 3.11 1.73 3.64
C GLY A 98 2.35 2.14 2.36
N PRO A 99 1.19 1.53 2.11
CA PRO A 99 0.26 2.03 1.10
C PRO A 99 -0.14 3.49 1.37
N VAL A 100 -0.06 4.32 0.34
CA VAL A 100 -0.47 5.73 0.32
C VAL A 100 -1.74 5.86 -0.50
N PHE A 101 -2.73 6.60 0.01
CA PHE A 101 -4.03 6.74 -0.63
C PHE A 101 -4.64 8.11 -0.34
N ASN A 102 -5.62 8.52 -1.13
CA ASN A 102 -6.32 9.80 -0.93
C ASN A 102 -7.22 9.80 0.32
N ASP A 103 -7.61 11.00 0.77
CA ASP A 103 -8.46 11.23 1.95
C ASP A 103 -9.90 10.71 1.79
N SER A 104 -10.36 10.61 0.54
CA SER A 104 -11.68 10.12 0.15
C SER A 104 -11.78 8.59 0.06
N ILE A 105 -10.69 7.85 0.32
CA ILE A 105 -10.70 6.41 0.10
C ILE A 105 -11.73 5.73 1.00
N SER A 106 -12.52 4.83 0.41
CA SER A 106 -13.48 4.05 1.17
C SER A 106 -12.80 2.85 1.81
N ILE A 107 -13.32 2.37 2.95
CA ILE A 107 -12.87 1.11 3.56
C ILE A 107 -12.96 -0.06 2.57
N LYS A 108 -14.00 -0.08 1.72
CA LYS A 108 -14.19 -1.09 0.68
C LYS A 108 -13.05 -1.07 -0.35
N ASP A 109 -12.63 0.11 -0.78
CA ASP A 109 -11.52 0.25 -1.72
C ASP A 109 -10.19 -0.15 -1.08
N LEU A 110 -9.98 0.14 0.21
CA LEU A 110 -8.80 -0.32 0.94
C LEU A 110 -8.74 -1.85 1.07
N PHE A 111 -9.87 -2.52 1.35
CA PHE A 111 -9.92 -3.98 1.28
C PHE A 111 -9.52 -4.48 -0.11
N GLY A 112 -10.06 -3.87 -1.17
CA GLY A 112 -9.71 -4.23 -2.52
C GLY A 112 -8.23 -3.99 -2.85
N VAL A 113 -7.59 -2.94 -2.31
CA VAL A 113 -6.14 -2.71 -2.46
C VAL A 113 -5.33 -3.83 -1.80
N VAL A 114 -5.72 -4.25 -0.59
CA VAL A 114 -5.03 -5.34 0.13
C VAL A 114 -5.24 -6.69 -0.58
N GLU A 115 -6.45 -6.97 -1.08
CA GLU A 115 -6.73 -8.17 -1.87
C GLU A 115 -5.94 -8.18 -3.18
N ALA A 116 -5.91 -7.06 -3.91
CA ALA A 116 -5.15 -6.93 -5.15
C ALA A 116 -3.63 -7.06 -4.91
N LEU A 117 -3.12 -6.57 -3.78
CA LEU A 117 -1.74 -6.80 -3.36
C LEU A 117 -1.46 -8.30 -3.19
N ALA A 118 -2.34 -9.01 -2.47
CA ALA A 118 -2.19 -10.45 -2.26
C ALA A 118 -2.27 -11.26 -3.58
N GLU A 119 -3.21 -10.92 -4.46
CA GLU A 119 -3.32 -11.52 -5.80
C GLU A 119 -2.04 -11.27 -6.62
N TRP A 120 -1.52 -10.05 -6.62
CA TRP A 120 -0.29 -9.70 -7.32
C TRP A 120 0.91 -10.46 -6.76
N THR A 121 1.08 -10.53 -5.43
CA THR A 121 2.21 -11.24 -4.81
C THR A 121 2.17 -12.73 -5.08
N ASN A 122 0.99 -13.34 -5.04
CA ASN A 122 0.81 -14.76 -5.38
C ASN A 122 1.20 -15.04 -6.83
N ALA A 123 0.77 -14.19 -7.77
CA ALA A 123 1.08 -14.32 -9.20
C ALA A 123 2.60 -14.19 -9.49
N HIS A 124 3.35 -13.50 -8.62
CA HIS A 124 4.79 -13.29 -8.75
C HIS A 124 5.63 -14.23 -7.85
N ALA A 125 5.02 -15.28 -7.27
CA ALA A 125 5.67 -16.24 -6.38
C ALA A 125 6.39 -15.59 -5.18
N ILE A 126 5.81 -14.49 -4.67
CA ILE A 126 6.30 -13.80 -3.48
C ILE A 126 5.69 -14.48 -2.24
N SER A 127 6.53 -14.98 -1.35
CA SER A 127 6.09 -15.80 -0.22
C SER A 127 5.60 -14.99 0.98
N LYS A 128 5.98 -13.72 1.09
CA LYS A 128 5.70 -12.86 2.24
C LYS A 128 5.65 -11.39 1.86
N VAL A 129 4.79 -10.64 2.54
CA VAL A 129 4.73 -9.18 2.49
C VAL A 129 5.01 -8.60 3.87
N ILE A 130 5.95 -7.67 3.98
CA ILE A 130 6.25 -6.94 5.22
C ILE A 130 6.07 -5.45 4.97
N LEU A 131 5.17 -4.82 5.72
CA LEU A 131 4.84 -3.40 5.59
C LEU A 131 5.24 -2.61 6.84
N THR A 132 5.93 -1.49 6.62
CA THR A 132 6.23 -0.47 7.64
C THR A 132 5.31 0.73 7.43
N LEU A 133 4.19 0.75 8.14
CA LEU A 133 3.16 1.77 8.00
C LEU A 133 3.60 3.12 8.62
N PRO A 134 3.23 4.27 8.04
CA PRO A 134 3.44 5.55 8.68
C PRO A 134 2.55 5.68 9.94
N PRO A 135 3.04 6.30 11.03
CA PRO A 135 2.26 6.67 12.20
C PRO A 135 1.03 7.50 11.83
N GLN A 136 -0.04 7.35 12.61
CA GLN A 136 -1.32 8.03 12.37
C GLN A 136 -1.21 9.57 12.42
N ILE A 137 -0.19 10.13 13.08
CA ILE A 137 0.03 11.58 13.10
C ILE A 137 0.32 12.18 11.71
N TYR A 138 0.79 11.37 10.76
CA TYR A 138 0.99 11.80 9.38
C TYR A 138 -0.29 11.79 8.53
N TYR A 139 -1.41 11.29 9.07
CA TYR A 139 -2.67 11.22 8.35
C TYR A 139 -3.39 12.56 8.50
N SER A 140 -3.67 13.24 7.39
CA SER A 140 -4.51 14.45 7.38
C SER A 140 -5.92 14.17 7.89
N ARG A 141 -6.44 12.97 7.60
CA ARG A 141 -7.67 12.40 8.16
C ARG A 141 -7.35 11.03 8.77
N PRO A 142 -7.12 10.97 10.10
CA PRO A 142 -6.85 9.72 10.80
C PRO A 142 -7.99 8.71 10.61
N SER A 143 -7.65 7.47 10.30
CA SER A 143 -8.59 6.36 10.22
C SER A 143 -7.87 5.04 10.50
N ASN A 144 -8.61 4.03 10.95
CA ASN A 144 -8.09 2.67 11.14
C ASN A 144 -8.41 1.75 9.95
N TYR A 145 -8.77 2.31 8.77
CA TYR A 145 -9.26 1.49 7.66
C TYR A 145 -8.18 0.59 7.08
N LEU A 146 -6.96 1.09 6.93
CA LEU A 146 -5.84 0.27 6.44
C LEU A 146 -5.49 -0.83 7.45
N ASP A 147 -5.30 -0.48 8.73
CA ASP A 147 -5.02 -1.45 9.79
C ASP A 147 -6.07 -2.56 9.83
N PHE A 148 -7.35 -2.18 9.80
CA PHE A 148 -8.46 -3.13 9.79
C PHE A 148 -8.44 -4.02 8.53
N ALA A 149 -8.25 -3.44 7.34
CA ALA A 149 -8.19 -4.21 6.10
C ALA A 149 -7.02 -5.21 6.06
N LEU A 150 -5.85 -4.83 6.59
CA LEU A 150 -4.68 -5.70 6.70
C LEU A 150 -4.96 -6.87 7.67
N LEU A 151 -5.43 -6.56 8.88
CA LEU A 151 -5.71 -7.57 9.92
C LEU A 151 -6.74 -8.59 9.44
N GLU A 152 -7.84 -8.11 8.85
CA GLU A 152 -8.91 -8.97 8.31
C GLU A 152 -8.50 -9.74 7.05
N SER A 153 -7.38 -9.37 6.43
CA SER A 153 -6.75 -10.11 5.33
C SER A 153 -5.63 -11.05 5.80
N GLY A 154 -5.46 -11.21 7.11
CA GLY A 154 -4.51 -12.16 7.71
C GLY A 154 -3.11 -11.61 7.99
N PHE A 155 -2.88 -10.30 7.82
CA PHE A 155 -1.63 -9.69 8.26
C PHE A 155 -1.55 -9.70 9.79
N THR A 156 -0.34 -9.87 10.31
CA THR A 156 -0.05 -9.83 11.74
C THR A 156 1.00 -8.77 12.05
N TYR A 157 1.03 -8.29 13.28
CA TYR A 157 2.06 -7.35 13.72
C TYR A 157 3.39 -8.08 13.92
N LEU A 158 4.40 -7.75 13.11
CA LEU A 158 5.74 -8.32 13.24
C LEU A 158 6.54 -7.66 14.38
N LYS A 159 6.46 -6.33 14.49
CA LYS A 159 7.10 -5.53 15.54
C LYS A 159 6.15 -4.43 16.00
N ARG A 160 6.17 -4.13 17.30
CA ARG A 160 5.51 -2.96 17.91
C ARG A 160 6.55 -2.27 18.77
N GLU A 161 7.25 -1.32 18.19
CA GLU A 161 8.16 -0.46 18.94
C GLU A 161 7.35 0.76 19.42
N ILE A 162 7.56 1.15 20.67
CA ILE A 162 6.96 2.38 21.21
C ILE A 162 7.73 3.54 20.56
N SER A 163 7.05 4.31 19.71
CA SER A 163 7.55 5.58 19.19
C SER A 163 7.33 6.70 20.20
#